data_AF-A0A933EA43-F1
#
_entry.id   AF-A0A933EA43-F1
#
_cell.length_a   1.000
_cell.length_b   1.000
_cell.length_c   1.000
_cell.angle_alpha   90.00
_cell.angle_beta   90.00
_cell.angle_gamma   90.00
#
_symmetry.space_group_name_H-M   'P 1'
#
loop_
_entity.id
_entity.type
_entity.pdbx_description
1 polymer ?
#
loop_
_entity_poly.entity_id
_entity_poly.type
_entity_poly.pdbx_seq_one_letter_code
_entity_poly.pdbx_strand_id
1 'polypeptide(L)'
;AGTIRVRARGSHGGHNGIRSIIEELGSGEFARVKIGIGRPPEGVDPAEYVLSRFAGEERALVDEAVVRTADAVEDILGRGVDAAMNRYNRRPAKSGSEVPLAESRRAGGRGLPGKSGQPGP
;
A
#
# COMPACT_ATOMS: atom_id res chain seq x y z
N ALA A 1 9.94 -1.10 -1.56
CA ALA A 1 10.03 -0.73 -0.14
C ALA A 1 8.84 0.15 0.27
N GLY A 2 8.70 0.51 1.55
CA GLY A 2 7.77 1.56 2.02
C GLY A 2 6.37 1.10 2.43
N THR A 3 6.09 -0.21 2.43
CA THR A 3 4.80 -0.72 2.94
C THR A 3 4.85 -0.86 4.45
N ILE A 4 3.77 -0.49 5.15
CA ILE A 4 3.65 -0.72 6.59
C ILE A 4 2.58 -1.75 6.88
N ARG A 5 2.77 -2.54 7.95
CA ARG A 5 1.79 -3.52 8.40
C ARG A 5 1.78 -3.65 9.91
N VAL A 6 0.64 -3.39 10.53
CA VAL A 6 0.38 -3.59 11.95
C VAL A 6 -0.09 -5.03 12.19
N ARG A 7 0.43 -5.65 13.25
CA ARG A 7 0.04 -6.99 13.72
C ARG A 7 -0.17 -6.96 15.22
N ALA A 8 -1.28 -7.53 15.70
CA ALA A 8 -1.51 -7.71 17.14
C ALA A 8 -0.68 -8.85 17.76
N ARG A 9 -0.34 -9.86 16.96
CA ARG A 9 0.43 -11.05 17.37
C ARG A 9 1.00 -11.82 16.17
N GLY A 10 1.76 -12.88 16.43
CA GLY A 10 2.11 -13.93 15.47
C GLY A 10 3.59 -14.29 15.47
N SER A 11 4.03 -15.13 14.52
CA SER A 11 5.42 -15.61 14.43
C SER A 11 6.44 -14.54 13.98
N HIS A 12 7.73 -14.85 14.14
CA HIS A 12 8.84 -13.97 13.77
C HIS A 12 8.99 -13.73 12.26
N GLY A 13 8.45 -14.63 11.42
CA GLY A 13 8.44 -14.46 9.96
C GLY A 13 9.84 -14.26 9.37
N GLY A 14 10.82 -15.01 9.85
CA GLY A 14 12.22 -14.94 9.41
C GLY A 14 13.09 -13.85 10.05
N HIS A 15 12.53 -12.95 10.88
CA HIS A 15 13.31 -11.86 11.50
C HIS A 15 13.98 -12.31 12.80
N ASN A 16 15.33 -12.29 12.83
CA ASN A 16 16.11 -12.77 13.99
C ASN A 16 15.82 -12.00 15.29
N GLY A 17 15.69 -10.66 15.23
CA GLY A 17 15.33 -9.88 16.41
C GLY A 17 13.95 -10.21 16.99
N ILE A 18 12.96 -10.50 16.14
CA ILE A 18 11.61 -10.87 16.61
C ILE A 18 11.62 -12.31 17.15
N ARG A 19 12.43 -13.20 16.57
CA ARG A 19 12.64 -14.54 17.10
C ARG A 19 13.17 -14.46 18.54
N SER A 20 14.24 -13.70 18.77
CA SER A 20 14.81 -13.51 20.11
C SER A 20 13.79 -12.94 21.10
N ILE A 21 13.02 -11.91 20.74
CA ILE A 21 11.97 -11.37 21.62
C ILE A 21 10.91 -12.42 21.97
N ILE A 22 10.48 -13.23 21.00
CA ILE A 22 9.49 -14.30 21.24
C ILE A 22 10.07 -15.39 22.16
N GLU A 23 11.34 -15.76 21.97
CA GLU A 23 12.04 -16.74 22.79
C GLU A 23 12.16 -16.26 24.24
N GLU A 24 12.56 -15.00 24.46
CA GLU A 24 12.70 -14.39 25.79
C GLU A 24 11.36 -14.19 26.50
N LEU A 25 10.30 -13.82 25.77
CA LEU A 25 8.96 -13.63 26.35
C LEU A 25 8.15 -14.93 26.45
N GLY A 26 8.60 -16.02 25.81
CA GLY A 26 7.85 -17.27 25.66
C GLY A 26 6.56 -17.14 24.82
N SER A 27 6.35 -16.02 24.14
CA SER A 27 5.10 -15.72 23.45
C SER A 27 5.25 -14.71 22.31
N GLY A 28 4.43 -14.88 21.27
CA GLY A 28 4.27 -13.93 20.16
C GLY A 28 3.07 -12.98 20.30
N GLU A 29 2.47 -12.92 21.50
CA GLU A 29 1.28 -12.12 21.85
C GLU A 29 1.64 -10.65 22.15
N PHE A 30 2.32 -10.00 21.22
CA PHE A 30 2.61 -8.57 21.29
C PHE A 30 2.38 -7.86 19.97
N ALA A 31 1.86 -6.64 20.07
CA ALA A 31 1.63 -5.78 18.94
C ALA A 31 2.97 -5.33 18.33
N ARG A 32 3.02 -5.27 17.00
CA ARG A 32 4.20 -4.79 16.25
C ARG A 32 3.81 -4.15 14.94
N VAL A 33 4.59 -3.16 14.54
CA VAL A 33 4.51 -2.52 13.22
C VAL A 33 5.69 -2.99 12.38
N LYS A 34 5.42 -3.47 11.17
CA LYS A 34 6.43 -3.94 10.22
C LYS A 34 6.59 -2.93 9.10
N ILE A 35 7.83 -2.57 8.78
CA ILE A 35 8.18 -1.77 7.59
C ILE A 35 8.77 -2.72 6.53
N GLY A 36 8.21 -2.69 5.33
CA GLY A 36 8.66 -3.48 4.20
C GLY A 36 9.85 -2.83 3.51
N ILE A 37 11.03 -3.43 3.63
CA ILE A 37 12.27 -2.92 3.02
C ILE A 37 12.45 -3.31 1.55
N GLY A 38 11.60 -4.20 1.02
CA GLY A 38 11.77 -4.77 -0.32
C GLY A 38 12.05 -6.26 -0.26
N ARG A 39 12.49 -6.85 -1.38
CA ARG A 39 12.97 -8.23 -1.46
C ARG A 39 14.37 -8.20 -2.05
N PRO A 40 15.30 -9.04 -1.56
CA PRO A 40 16.60 -9.18 -2.18
C PRO A 40 16.41 -9.59 -3.65
N PRO A 41 17.21 -9.03 -4.58
CA PRO A 41 17.31 -9.54 -5.94
C PRO A 41 17.70 -11.03 -5.96
N GLU A 42 17.42 -11.70 -7.07
CA GLU A 42 17.78 -13.11 -7.22
C GLU A 42 19.29 -13.32 -7.04
N GLY A 43 19.68 -14.31 -6.25
CA GLY A 43 21.08 -14.62 -5.95
C GLY A 43 21.73 -13.75 -4.86
N VAL A 44 21.06 -12.72 -4.35
CA VAL A 44 21.56 -11.89 -3.23
C VAL A 44 21.20 -12.54 -1.90
N ASP A 45 22.20 -12.69 -1.03
CA ASP A 45 21.97 -13.19 0.32
C ASP A 45 21.07 -12.23 1.13
N PRO A 46 20.00 -12.72 1.80
CA PRO A 46 19.13 -11.86 2.58
C PRO A 46 19.83 -11.09 3.71
N ALA A 47 20.90 -11.63 4.31
CA ALA A 47 21.62 -10.94 5.37
C ALA A 47 22.45 -9.77 4.80
N GLU A 48 23.08 -9.95 3.65
CA GLU A 48 23.74 -8.86 2.93
C GLU A 48 22.73 -7.75 2.55
N TYR A 49 21.57 -8.13 2.02
CA TYR A 49 20.54 -7.16 1.61
C TYR A 49 20.05 -6.29 2.77
N VAL A 50 19.79 -6.88 3.95
CA VAL A 50 19.29 -6.11 5.11
C VAL A 50 20.36 -5.20 5.74
N LEU A 51 21.65 -5.47 5.50
CA LEU A 51 22.77 -4.65 5.97
C LEU A 51 23.19 -3.57 4.96
N SER A 52 22.69 -3.66 3.73
CA SER A 52 22.98 -2.69 2.67
C SER A 52 22.26 -1.35 2.88
N ARG A 53 22.72 -0.31 2.19
CA ARG A 53 22.05 1.01 2.21
C ARG A 53 20.90 1.02 1.20
N PHE A 54 19.83 1.73 1.53
CA PHE A 54 18.77 2.03 0.57
C PHE A 54 19.28 2.90 -0.58
N ALA A 55 18.85 2.58 -1.80
CA ALA A 55 19.02 3.46 -2.96
C ALA A 55 18.17 4.75 -2.81
N GLY A 56 18.47 5.79 -3.60
CA GLY A 56 17.81 7.11 -3.46
C GLY A 56 16.28 7.06 -3.54
N GLU A 57 15.74 6.33 -4.52
CA GLU A 57 14.28 6.18 -4.68
C GLU A 57 13.65 5.35 -3.56
N GLU A 58 14.31 4.29 -3.11
CA GLU A 58 13.85 3.47 -1.99
C GLU A 58 13.91 4.23 -0.66
N ARG A 59 14.92 5.09 -0.50
CA ARG A 59 15.14 5.87 0.71
C ARG A 59 13.96 6.79 0.98
N ALA A 60 13.47 7.51 -0.02
CA ALA A 60 12.31 8.38 0.12
C ALA A 60 11.06 7.59 0.57
N LEU A 61 10.83 6.40 0.01
CA LEU A 61 9.71 5.53 0.38
C LEU A 61 9.84 5.00 1.82
N VAL A 62 11.07 4.68 2.25
CA VAL A 62 11.34 4.22 3.62
C VAL A 62 11.18 5.36 4.61
N ASP A 63 11.68 6.56 4.30
CA ASP A 63 11.55 7.74 5.16
C ASP A 63 10.05 8.09 5.38
N GLU A 64 9.23 8.06 4.33
CA GLU A 64 7.76 8.20 4.47
C GLU A 64 7.16 7.10 5.34
N ALA A 65 7.58 5.85 5.15
CA ALA A 65 7.10 4.72 5.93
C ALA A 65 7.48 4.81 7.40
N VAL A 66 8.62 5.42 7.74
CA VAL A 66 9.03 5.68 9.13
C VAL A 66 8.07 6.66 9.80
N VAL A 67 7.74 7.78 9.12
CA VAL A 67 6.76 8.76 9.64
C VAL A 67 5.40 8.09 9.86
N ARG A 68 4.89 7.38 8.85
CA ARG A 68 3.61 6.65 8.98
C ARG A 68 3.63 5.55 10.04
N THR A 69 4.80 5.00 10.34
CA THR A 69 4.98 4.02 11.42
C THR A 69 4.83 4.70 12.77
N ALA A 70 5.36 5.91 12.95
CA ALA A 70 5.15 6.70 14.16
C ALA A 70 3.64 6.97 14.37
N ASP A 71 2.93 7.44 13.34
CA ASP A 71 1.47 7.64 13.40
C ASP A 71 0.72 6.34 13.74
N ALA A 72 1.22 5.19 13.26
CA ALA A 72 0.64 3.89 13.58
C ALA A 72 0.86 3.49 15.04
N VAL A 73 2.02 3.82 15.62
CA VAL A 73 2.30 3.60 17.04
C VAL A 73 1.41 4.48 17.90
N GLU A 74 1.24 5.76 17.57
CA GLU A 74 0.32 6.66 18.26
C GLU A 74 -1.13 6.14 18.23
N ASP A 75 -1.56 5.62 17.08
CA ASP A 75 -2.89 5.03 16.94
C ASP A 75 -3.07 3.74 17.75
N ILE A 76 -2.04 2.91 17.84
CA ILE A 76 -2.08 1.71 18.69
C ILE A 76 -2.28 2.13 20.15
N LEU A 77 -1.55 3.15 20.60
CA LEU A 77 -1.60 3.64 21.99
C LEU A 77 -2.91 4.36 22.30
N GLY A 78 -3.42 5.18 21.39
CA GLY A 78 -4.60 6.01 21.63
C GLY A 78 -5.94 5.35 21.27
N ARG A 79 -5.95 4.43 20.29
CA ARG A 79 -7.17 3.85 19.71
C ARG A 79 -7.19 2.33 19.66
N GLY A 80 -6.11 1.68 20.07
CA GLY A 80 -5.97 0.23 20.10
C GLY A 80 -5.49 -0.38 18.77
N VAL A 81 -4.98 -1.60 18.88
CA VAL A 81 -4.31 -2.29 17.77
C VAL A 81 -5.24 -2.59 16.59
N ASP A 82 -6.50 -2.93 16.84
CA ASP A 82 -7.46 -3.27 15.79
C ASP A 82 -7.81 -2.04 14.92
N ALA A 83 -7.97 -0.88 15.54
CA ALA A 83 -8.19 0.37 14.83
C ALA A 83 -6.98 0.73 13.95
N ALA A 84 -5.76 0.61 14.50
CA ALA A 84 -4.53 0.82 13.74
C ALA A 84 -4.39 -0.18 12.58
N MET A 85 -4.68 -1.46 12.80
CA MET A 85 -4.67 -2.49 11.75
C MET A 85 -5.63 -2.13 10.62
N ASN A 86 -6.86 -1.73 10.95
CA ASN A 86 -7.86 -1.34 9.96
C ASN A 86 -7.46 -0.11 9.15
N ARG A 87 -6.70 0.82 9.73
CA ARG A 87 -6.21 2.02 9.05
C ARG A 87 -5.00 1.74 8.16
N TYR A 88 -3.99 1.07 8.69
CA TYR A 88 -2.66 1.00 8.06
C TYR A 88 -2.41 -0.25 7.21
N ASN A 89 -3.17 -1.33 7.41
CA ASN A 89 -2.98 -2.55 6.61
C ASN A 89 -3.68 -2.51 5.24
N ARG A 90 -4.35 -1.41 4.91
CA ARG A 90 -4.99 -1.24 3.60
C ARG A 90 -3.94 -1.07 2.54
N ARG A 91 -4.10 -1.76 1.40
CA ARG A 91 -3.26 -1.54 0.23
C ARG A 91 -3.54 -0.11 -0.26
N PRO A 92 -2.52 0.72 -0.54
CA PRO A 92 -2.77 1.97 -1.25
C PRO A 92 -3.47 1.62 -2.57
N ALA A 93 -4.57 2.32 -2.89
CA ALA A 93 -5.25 2.15 -4.17
C ALA A 93 -4.22 2.33 -5.29
N LYS A 94 -4.26 1.47 -6.32
CA LYS A 94 -3.37 1.63 -7.48
C LYS A 94 -3.61 3.03 -8.06
N SER A 95 -2.65 3.94 -7.90
CA SER A 95 -2.59 5.15 -8.72
C SER A 95 -2.22 4.71 -10.12
N GLY A 96 -3.23 4.54 -10.97
CA GLY A 96 -3.09 3.89 -12.27
C GLY A 96 -4.44 3.55 -12.87
N SER A 97 -5.34 4.53 -12.95
CA SER A 97 -6.35 4.55 -14.01
C SER A 97 -5.83 5.51 -15.08
N GLU A 98 -5.14 4.96 -16.06
CA GLU A 98 -5.03 5.60 -17.37
C GLU A 98 -6.44 5.93 -17.84
N VAL A 99 -6.75 7.22 -17.99
CA VAL A 99 -8.04 7.66 -18.53
C VAL A 99 -7.94 7.44 -20.04
N PRO A 100 -8.78 6.59 -20.66
CA PRO A 100 -8.78 6.49 -22.11
C PRO A 100 -9.23 7.83 -22.68
N LEU A 101 -8.39 8.42 -23.53
CA LEU A 101 -8.67 9.64 -24.26
C LEU A 101 -9.76 9.35 -25.30
N ALA A 102 -11.03 9.37 -24.88
CA ALA A 102 -12.17 9.27 -25.78
C ALA A 102 -12.28 10.56 -26.63
N GLU A 103 -11.74 10.47 -27.84
CA GLU A 103 -12.13 11.13 -29.09
C GLU A 103 -12.88 12.46 -28.99
N SER A 104 -12.13 13.55 -28.80
CA SER A 104 -12.51 14.86 -29.33
C SER A 104 -12.14 14.94 -30.81
N ARG A 105 -13.01 14.44 -31.71
CA ARG A 105 -13.02 14.89 -33.11
C ARG A 105 -14.44 15.21 -33.60
N ARG A 106 -14.70 16.51 -33.55
CA ARG A 106 -15.41 17.34 -34.53
C ARG A 106 -16.93 17.16 -34.65
N ALA A 107 -17.60 18.11 -34.00
CA ALA A 107 -18.82 18.72 -34.51
C ALA A 107 -18.68 19.11 -35.99
N GLY A 108 -19.69 18.78 -36.79
CA GLY A 108 -19.83 19.26 -38.17
C GLY A 108 -21.03 18.61 -38.86
N GLY A 109 -22.19 19.28 -38.83
CA GLY A 109 -23.30 18.92 -39.72
C GLY A 109 -24.68 19.24 -39.16
N ARG A 110 -25.14 20.48 -39.41
CA ARG A 110 -26.51 20.95 -39.15
C ARG A 110 -27.53 20.07 -39.87
N GLY A 111 -28.55 19.59 -39.15
CA GLY A 111 -29.73 18.96 -39.74
C GLY A 111 -30.99 19.35 -38.97
N LEU A 112 -31.83 20.17 -39.58
CA LEU A 112 -33.25 20.40 -39.27
C LEU A 112 -33.91 21.06 -40.51
N PRO A 113 -35.24 21.03 -40.68
CA PRO A 113 -36.26 20.07 -40.21
C PRO A 113 -37.28 19.70 -41.32
N GLY A 114 -38.18 18.74 -41.08
CA GLY A 114 -39.38 18.61 -41.93
C GLY A 114 -40.26 17.39 -41.64
N LYS A 115 -41.27 17.59 -40.79
CA LYS A 115 -42.40 16.67 -40.62
C LYS A 115 -43.42 16.87 -41.76
N SER A 116 -43.83 15.78 -42.40
CA SER A 116 -45.11 15.62 -43.11
C SER A 116 -45.26 14.10 -43.29
N GLY A 117 -46.22 13.40 -42.71
CA GLY A 117 -47.65 13.60 -42.84
C GLY A 117 -48.22 12.28 -43.38
N GLN A 118 -48.82 11.47 -42.51
CA GLN A 118 -49.81 10.45 -42.91
C GLN A 118 -51.06 11.17 -43.45
N PRO A 119 -51.85 10.59 -44.39
CA PRO A 119 -52.77 9.46 -44.11
C PRO A 119 -52.96 8.43 -45.26
N GLY A 120 -53.13 7.13 -44.97
CA GLY A 120 -54.43 6.40 -45.01
C GLY A 120 -54.56 5.55 -46.29
N PRO A 121 -55.59 4.70 -46.47
CA PRO A 121 -56.49 4.05 -45.48
C PRO A 121 -55.91 2.76 -44.87
#